data_AF-A0A821NB77-F1
#
_entry.id   AF-A0A821NB77-F1
#
_cell.length_a   1.000
_cell.length_b   1.000
_cell.length_c   1.000
_cell.angle_alpha   90.00
_cell.angle_beta   90.00
_cell.angle_gamma   90.00
#
_symmetry.space_group_name_H-M   'P 1'
#
loop_
_entity.id
_entity.type
_entity.pdbx_description
1 polymer ?
#
loop_
_entity_poly.entity_id
_entity_poly.type
_entity_poly.pdbx_seq_one_letter_code
_entity_poly.pdbx_strand_id
1 'polypeptide(L)'
;MLDYLKETKDVGCFTSLATLMTNCSVLDLDTFERCIKAEVLGVGAEGMAGEKNLHDADFTISLFRFCQLLCEGHNLEFQNYLCSQTGSNTNVNIIICTVDYLLSLQ
;
A
#
# COMPACT_ATOMS: atom_id res chain seq x y z
N MET A 1 20.95 -3.23 -1.39
CA MET A 1 19.63 -3.70 -0.89
C MET A 1 19.26 -5.06 -1.46
N LEU A 2 19.22 -5.24 -2.78
CA LEU A 2 18.88 -6.53 -3.40
C LEU A 2 19.76 -7.68 -2.89
N ASP A 3 21.08 -7.47 -2.84
CA ASP A 3 22.03 -8.49 -2.38
C ASP A 3 21.76 -8.91 -0.93
N TYR A 4 21.47 -7.93 -0.07
CA TYR A 4 21.10 -8.20 1.33
C TYR A 4 19.82 -9.04 1.45
N LEU A 5 18.77 -8.71 0.67
CA LEU A 5 17.52 -9.47 0.68
C LEU A 5 17.71 -10.91 0.18
N LYS A 6 18.56 -11.09 -0.84
CA LYS A 6 18.92 -12.42 -1.37
C LYS A 6 19.75 -13.24 -0.38
N GLU A 7 20.73 -12.62 0.27
CA GLU A 7 21.61 -13.26 1.25
C GLU A 7 20.84 -13.70 2.50
N THR A 8 19.99 -12.81 3.02
CA THR A 8 19.16 -13.09 4.21
C THR A 8 17.96 -13.98 3.91
N LYS A 9 17.55 -14.09 2.63
CA LYS A 9 16.29 -14.72 2.20
C LYS A 9 15.10 -14.18 3.00
N ASP A 10 15.12 -12.88 3.29
CA ASP A 10 14.09 -12.25 4.11
C ASP A 10 12.78 -12.09 3.32
N VAL A 11 11.97 -13.14 3.38
CA VAL A 11 10.63 -13.14 2.79
C VAL A 11 9.65 -12.30 3.61
N GLY A 12 9.95 -12.08 4.90
CA GLY A 12 9.13 -11.28 5.81
C GLY A 12 9.00 -9.84 5.32
N CYS A 13 10.07 -9.28 4.76
CA CYS A 13 10.05 -7.96 4.13
C CYS A 13 8.93 -7.84 3.07
N PHE A 14 8.78 -8.81 2.18
CA PHE A 14 7.77 -8.76 1.13
C PHE A 14 6.36 -9.05 1.64
N THR A 15 6.21 -9.98 2.58
CA THR A 15 4.91 -10.24 3.23
C THR A 15 4.41 -9.02 4.00
N SER A 16 5.30 -8.32 4.72
CA SER A 16 4.97 -7.07 5.39
C SER A 16 4.57 -5.99 4.38
N LEU A 17 5.29 -5.86 3.26
CA LEU A 17 4.96 -4.90 2.22
C LEU A 17 3.58 -5.16 1.61
N ALA A 18 3.28 -6.41 1.27
CA ALA A 18 1.95 -6.81 0.78
C ALA A 18 0.85 -6.53 1.81
N THR A 19 1.09 -6.84 3.08
CA THR A 19 0.13 -6.57 4.17
C THR A 19 -0.14 -5.08 4.32
N LEU A 20 0.89 -4.24 4.22
CA LEU A 20 0.72 -2.77 4.26
C LEU A 20 -0.13 -2.29 3.07
N MET A 21 0.13 -2.78 1.85
CA MET A 21 -0.66 -2.42 0.67
C MET A 21 -2.14 -2.81 0.80
N THR A 22 -2.45 -3.99 1.36
CA THR A 22 -3.83 -4.43 1.58
C THR A 22 -4.55 -3.63 2.67
N ASN A 23 -3.82 -3.05 3.62
CA ASN A 23 -4.39 -2.27 4.72
C ASN A 23 -4.52 -0.77 4.41
N CYS A 24 -3.98 -0.30 3.28
CA CYS A 24 -4.13 1.08 2.85
C CYS A 24 -5.62 1.43 2.68
N SER A 25 -6.04 2.57 3.22
CA SER A 25 -7.42 3.01 3.12
C SER A 25 -7.83 3.30 1.67
N VAL A 26 -9.12 3.12 1.42
CA VAL A 26 -9.82 3.53 0.20
C VAL A 26 -11.01 4.38 0.60
N LEU A 27 -11.55 5.17 -0.33
CA LEU A 27 -12.70 6.01 -0.05
C LEU A 27 -13.93 5.13 0.25
N ASP A 28 -14.43 5.21 1.48
CA ASP A 28 -15.64 4.52 1.93
C ASP A 28 -16.81 5.52 1.92
N LEU A 29 -17.68 5.41 0.91
CA LEU A 29 -18.75 6.39 0.71
C LEU A 29 -19.72 6.43 1.90
N ASP A 30 -20.00 5.29 2.53
CA ASP A 30 -20.86 5.19 3.71
C ASP A 30 -20.28 5.97 4.90
N THR A 31 -18.97 5.82 5.14
CA THR A 31 -18.24 6.51 6.22
C THR A 31 -18.17 7.99 5.93
N PHE A 32 -17.95 8.37 4.66
CA PHE A 32 -17.97 9.76 4.22
C PHE A 32 -19.34 10.41 4.45
N GLU A 33 -20.41 9.79 3.96
CA GLU A 33 -21.78 10.30 4.12
C GLU A 33 -22.19 10.44 5.60
N ARG A 34 -21.85 9.45 6.43
CA ARG A 34 -22.10 9.52 7.89
C ARG A 34 -21.37 10.69 8.53
N CYS A 35 -20.13 10.96 8.14
CA CYS A 35 -19.34 12.06 8.68
C CYS A 35 -19.91 13.42 8.24
N ILE A 36 -20.23 13.58 6.95
CA ILE A 36 -20.86 14.82 6.44
C ILE A 36 -22.19 15.08 7.16
N LYS A 37 -23.02 14.05 7.37
CA LYS A 37 -24.27 14.19 8.10
C LYS A 37 -24.04 14.64 9.55
N ALA A 38 -23.00 14.12 10.21
CA ALA A 38 -22.65 14.53 11.57
C ALA A 38 -22.16 16.00 11.62
N GLU A 39 -21.38 16.44 10.63
CA GLU A 39 -20.95 17.83 10.47
C GLU A 39 -22.16 18.77 10.28
N VAL A 40 -23.10 18.42 9.39
CA VAL A 40 -24.32 19.20 9.13
C VAL A 40 -25.20 19.34 10.37
N LEU A 41 -25.23 18.32 11.23
CA LEU A 41 -25.98 18.33 12.49
C LEU A 41 -25.24 19.04 13.64
N GLY A 42 -24.02 19.53 13.42
CA GLY A 42 -23.18 20.18 14.44
C GLY A 42 -22.67 19.22 15.52
N VAL A 43 -22.66 17.91 15.24
CA VAL A 43 -22.21 16.85 16.17
C VAL A 43 -20.80 16.36 15.82
N GLY A 44 -20.31 16.67 14.62
CA GLY A 44 -18.95 16.37 14.15
C GLY A 44 -18.04 17.60 14.16
N ALA A 45 -16.72 17.37 14.23
CA ALA A 45 -15.73 18.40 13.95
C ALA A 45 -15.67 18.68 12.43
N GLU A 46 -15.39 19.93 12.05
CA GLU A 46 -15.22 20.31 10.65
C GLU A 46 -14.08 19.51 10.00
N GLY A 47 -14.33 18.92 8.82
CA GLY A 47 -13.33 18.15 8.07
C GLY A 47 -13.19 16.68 8.47
N MET A 48 -14.00 16.21 9.44
CA MET A 48 -14.03 14.82 9.89
C MET A 48 -14.28 13.82 8.75
N ALA A 49 -15.05 14.20 7.73
CA ALA A 49 -15.33 13.33 6.59
C ALA A 49 -14.08 12.95 5.78
N GLY A 50 -13.17 13.90 5.58
CA GLY A 50 -11.90 13.66 4.89
C GLY A 50 -10.90 12.92 5.78
N GLU A 51 -10.72 13.41 7.02
CA GLU A 51 -9.76 12.83 7.96
C GLU A 51 -10.06 11.36 8.28
N LYS A 52 -11.33 10.97 8.49
CA LYS A 52 -11.64 9.59 8.85
C LYS A 52 -11.56 8.61 7.68
N ASN A 53 -11.86 9.06 6.47
CA ASN A 53 -11.84 8.20 5.29
C ASN A 53 -10.43 7.91 4.80
N LEU A 54 -9.60 8.96 4.69
CA LEU A 54 -8.29 8.89 4.07
C LEU A 54 -7.17 9.25 5.06
N HIS A 55 -7.31 8.80 6.30
CA HIS A 55 -6.39 9.09 7.41
C HIS A 55 -4.94 8.66 7.14
N ASP A 56 -4.72 7.71 6.25
CA ASP A 56 -3.40 7.16 5.90
C ASP A 56 -2.91 7.59 4.51
N ALA A 57 -3.54 8.58 3.87
CA ALA A 57 -3.21 8.97 2.49
C ALA A 57 -1.72 9.27 2.28
N ASP A 58 -1.09 10.03 3.19
CA ASP A 58 0.34 10.35 3.10
C ASP A 58 1.24 9.11 3.25
N PHE A 59 0.82 8.15 4.09
CA PHE A 59 1.52 6.89 4.27
C PHE A 59 1.41 6.02 3.01
N THR A 60 0.19 5.87 2.49
CA THR A 60 -0.09 5.14 1.25
C THR A 60 0.72 5.70 0.08
N ILE A 61 0.76 7.03 -0.09
CA ILE A 61 1.59 7.69 -1.11
C ILE A 61 3.07 7.34 -0.90
N SER A 62 3.57 7.44 0.33
CA SER A 62 4.97 7.15 0.65
C SER A 62 5.33 5.69 0.40
N LEU A 63 4.44 4.75 0.70
CA LEU A 63 4.59 3.32 0.46
C LEU A 63 4.76 3.02 -1.03
N PHE A 64 3.83 3.50 -1.86
CA PHE A 64 3.92 3.28 -3.31
C PHE A 64 5.06 4.06 -3.94
N ARG A 65 5.41 5.24 -3.39
CA ARG A 65 6.61 5.98 -3.82
C ARG A 65 7.88 5.20 -3.52
N PHE A 66 7.99 4.57 -2.35
CA PHE A 66 9.10 3.69 -2.02
C PHE A 66 9.23 2.55 -3.03
N CYS A 67 8.13 1.85 -3.35
CA CYS A 67 8.12 0.79 -4.36
C CYS A 67 8.53 1.30 -5.76
N GLN A 68 8.09 2.50 -6.15
CA GLN A 68 8.51 3.13 -7.40
C GLN A 68 10.02 3.37 -7.43
N LEU A 69 10.58 3.97 -6.37
CA LEU A 69 12.00 4.30 -6.28
C LEU A 69 12.89 3.04 -6.25
N LEU A 70 12.39 1.92 -5.69
CA LEU A 70 13.08 0.62 -5.77
C LEU A 70 13.28 0.15 -7.21
N CYS A 71 12.43 0.56 -8.15
CA CYS A 71 12.48 0.17 -9.56
C CYS A 71 13.09 1.24 -10.47
N GLU A 72 13.44 2.41 -9.93
CA GLU A 72 14.02 3.52 -10.68
C GLU A 72 15.42 3.16 -11.19
N GLY A 73 15.76 3.57 -12.42
CA GLY A 73 17.06 3.30 -13.03
C GLY A 73 17.20 1.96 -13.78
N HIS A 74 16.08 1.37 -14.24
CA HIS A 74 16.07 0.17 -15.11
C HIS A 74 16.74 -1.08 -14.50
N ASN A 75 16.55 -1.29 -13.20
CA ASN A 75 17.13 -2.41 -12.45
C ASN A 75 16.33 -3.72 -12.60
N LEU A 76 16.33 -4.29 -13.81
CA LEU A 76 15.57 -5.48 -14.19
C LEU A 76 15.66 -6.64 -13.18
N GLU A 77 16.83 -6.85 -12.57
CA GLU A 77 17.01 -7.91 -11.58
C GLU A 77 16.19 -7.67 -10.31
N PHE A 78 16.13 -6.43 -9.81
CA PHE A 78 15.29 -6.08 -8.67
C PHE A 78 13.81 -6.19 -9.03
N GLN A 79 13.43 -5.72 -10.22
CA GLN A 79 12.05 -5.79 -10.72
C GLN A 79 11.57 -7.25 -10.82
N ASN A 80 12.41 -8.14 -11.35
CA ASN A 80 12.14 -9.58 -11.36
C ASN A 80 12.02 -10.14 -9.94
N TYR A 81 12.87 -9.69 -9.03
CA TYR A 81 12.84 -10.13 -7.64
C TYR A 81 11.58 -9.66 -6.89
N LEU A 82 10.96 -8.54 -7.25
CA LEU A 82 9.65 -8.13 -6.72
C LEU A 82 8.48 -9.00 -7.23
N CYS A 83 8.64 -9.60 -8.40
CA CYS A 83 7.65 -10.49 -9.00
C CYS A 83 7.77 -11.93 -8.48
N SER A 84 9.00 -12.40 -8.27
CA SER A 84 9.27 -13.76 -7.83
C SER A 84 10.59 -13.90 -7.08
N GLN A 85 10.53 -14.32 -5.82
CA GLN A 85 11.72 -14.58 -5.00
C GLN A 85 12.19 -16.03 -5.12
N THR A 86 12.64 -16.41 -6.32
CA THR A 86 13.11 -17.78 -6.62
C THR A 86 14.20 -18.22 -5.64
N GLY A 87 14.04 -19.39 -5.01
CA GLY A 87 14.96 -19.90 -3.98
C GLY A 87 14.56 -19.61 -2.52
N SER A 88 13.41 -18.95 -2.32
CA SER A 88 12.73 -18.78 -1.03
C SER A 88 11.55 -19.75 -0.87
N ASN A 89 11.14 -20.04 0.37
CA ASN A 89 10.02 -20.96 0.65
C ASN A 89 8.64 -20.32 0.42
N THR A 90 8.58 -19.00 0.33
CA THR A 90 7.36 -18.23 0.11
C THR A 90 7.65 -17.20 -0.98
N ASN A 91 6.64 -16.93 -1.82
CA ASN A 91 6.74 -16.00 -2.92
C ASN A 91 5.62 -14.97 -2.77
N VAL A 92 5.98 -13.70 -2.76
CA VAL A 92 5.05 -12.58 -2.67
C VAL A 92 5.25 -11.72 -3.91
N ASN A 93 4.21 -11.65 -4.74
CA ASN A 93 4.25 -10.87 -5.96
C ASN A 93 3.73 -9.46 -5.70
N ILE A 94 4.66 -8.52 -5.49
CA ILE A 94 4.34 -7.13 -5.17
C ILE A 94 3.62 -6.42 -6.32
N ILE A 95 3.83 -6.86 -7.56
CA ILE A 95 3.14 -6.31 -8.74
C ILE A 95 1.65 -6.66 -8.66
N ILE A 96 1.32 -7.90 -8.31
CA ILE A 96 -0.08 -8.31 -8.12
C ILE A 96 -0.71 -7.53 -6.97
N CYS A 97 -0.04 -7.43 -5.82
CA CYS A 97 -0.55 -6.64 -4.69
C CYS A 97 -0.81 -5.16 -5.05
N THR A 98 0.05 -4.58 -5.90
CA THR A 98 -0.13 -3.21 -6.41
C THR A 98 -1.36 -3.10 -7.30
N VAL A 99 -1.56 -4.06 -8.21
CA VAL A 99 -2.75 -4.11 -9.08
C VAL A 99 -4.02 -4.31 -8.26
N ASP A 100 -4.01 -5.20 -7.27
CA ASP A 100 -5.15 -5.45 -6.38
C ASP A 100 -5.55 -4.18 -5.62
N TYR A 101 -4.58 -3.42 -5.10
CA TYR A 101 -4.87 -2.12 -4.48
C TYR A 101 -5.47 -1.13 -5.48
N LEU A 102 -4.93 -1.03 -6.70
CA LEU A 102 -5.50 -0.16 -7.74
C LEU A 102 -6.92 -0.55 -8.12
N LEU A 103 -7.26 -1.84 -8.13
CA LEU A 103 -8.63 -2.31 -8.37
C LEU A 103 -9.59 -1.92 -7.24
N SER A 104 -9.11 -1.86 -6.00
CA SER A 104 -9.91 -1.40 -4.85
C SER A 104 -10.19 0.11 -4.84
N LEU A 105 -9.49 0.89 -5.67
CA LEU A 105 -9.71 2.33 -5.85
C LEU A 105 -10.71 2.68 -6.97
N GLN A 106 -11.11 1.71 -7.81
CA GLN A 106 -12.02 1.91 -8.95
C GLN A 106 -13.49 1.97 -8.53
#